data_AF-A0A2H5YZN7-F1
#
_entry.id   AF-A0A2H5YZN7-F1
#
_cell.length_a   1.000
_cell.length_b   1.000
_cell.length_c   1.000
_cell.angle_alpha   90.00
_cell.angle_beta   90.00
_cell.angle_gamma   90.00
#
_symmetry.space_group_name_H-M   'P 1'
#
loop_
_entity.id
_entity.type
_entity.pdbx_description
1 polymer ?
#
loop_
_entity_poly.entity_id
_entity_poly.type
_entity_poly.pdbx_seq_one_letter_code
_entity_poly.pdbx_strand_id
1 'polypeptide(L)'
;MAVVRPRRRRPAWLPVAILAAAIVLVALLVAGWLRTRAPSATSADVAATASQIAAELDVLAISLYTEETIQDGQVVQASEYEAARNAVARARANWEHIRGTVSPDERAAIDDLFDQLARAVDSRAPAAEVQGIVAELQTRLRSLAAAPAG
;
A
#
# COMPACT_ATOMS: atom_id res chain seq x y z
N MET A 1 -10.88 75.25 15.11
CA MET A 1 -11.71 74.30 14.34
C MET A 1 -10.88 73.77 13.18
N ALA A 2 -10.59 72.47 13.16
CA ALA A 2 -9.97 71.80 12.01
C ALA A 2 -10.63 70.44 11.83
N VAL A 3 -11.19 70.24 10.64
CA VAL A 3 -12.04 69.14 10.22
C VAL A 3 -11.20 67.86 10.05
N VAL A 4 -11.52 66.82 10.80
CA VAL A 4 -10.98 65.47 10.61
C VAL A 4 -11.81 64.74 9.56
N ARG A 5 -11.22 64.40 8.41
CA ARG A 5 -11.80 63.48 7.40
C ARG A 5 -11.42 62.02 7.70
N PRO A 6 -12.30 61.04 7.44
CA PRO A 6 -12.03 59.63 7.73
C PRO A 6 -11.24 58.97 6.59
N ARG A 7 -10.16 58.24 6.90
CA ARG A 7 -9.45 57.43 5.91
C ARG A 7 -9.62 55.94 6.23
N ARG A 8 -10.43 55.32 5.37
CA ARG A 8 -10.80 53.91 5.22
C ARG A 8 -9.83 52.90 5.84
N ARG A 9 -10.36 52.03 6.72
CA ARG A 9 -9.77 50.75 7.09
C ARG A 9 -9.68 49.86 5.84
N ARG A 10 -8.49 49.38 5.49
CA ARG A 10 -8.32 48.24 4.57
C ARG A 10 -8.08 46.98 5.41
N PRO A 11 -8.80 45.88 5.19
CA PRO A 11 -8.59 44.63 5.91
C PRO A 11 -7.26 43.98 5.48
N ALA A 12 -6.40 43.72 6.46
CA ALA A 12 -5.03 43.21 6.30
C ALA A 12 -4.95 41.68 6.21
N TRP A 13 -5.73 41.05 5.33
CA TRP A 13 -5.86 39.57 5.28
C TRP A 13 -5.51 38.95 3.93
N LEU A 14 -4.82 39.68 3.04
CA LEU A 14 -4.59 39.22 1.66
C LEU A 14 -3.16 38.83 1.21
N PRO A 15 -2.08 38.85 2.02
CA PRO A 15 -0.79 38.35 1.52
C PRO A 15 -0.49 36.87 1.82
N VAL A 16 -1.28 36.17 2.66
CA VAL A 16 -0.93 34.80 3.09
C VAL A 16 -1.40 33.70 2.12
N ALA A 17 -2.48 33.93 1.37
CA ALA A 17 -3.05 32.90 0.50
C ALA A 17 -2.19 32.59 -0.76
N ILE A 18 -1.38 33.54 -1.24
CA ILE A 18 -0.60 33.38 -2.48
C ILE A 18 0.67 32.54 -2.23
N LEU A 19 1.22 32.54 -1.02
CA LEU A 19 2.44 31.79 -0.68
C LEU A 19 2.20 30.28 -0.53
N ALA A 20 1.01 29.86 -0.08
CA ALA A 20 0.69 28.44 0.09
C ALA A 20 0.51 27.71 -1.25
N ALA A 21 -0.09 28.36 -2.25
CA ALA A 21 -0.32 27.75 -3.57
C ALA A 21 0.98 27.47 -4.35
N ALA A 22 2.00 28.32 -4.17
CA ALA A 22 3.30 28.14 -4.82
C ALA A 22 4.08 26.94 -4.26
N ILE A 23 3.99 26.68 -2.96
CA ILE A 23 4.68 25.55 -2.31
C ILE A 23 4.10 24.21 -2.77
N VAL A 24 2.77 24.11 -2.92
CA VAL A 24 2.11 22.88 -3.40
C VAL A 24 2.48 22.58 -4.86
N LEU A 25 2.56 23.60 -5.72
CA LEU A 25 2.98 23.42 -7.12
C LEU A 25 4.45 23.01 -7.24
N VAL A 26 5.34 23.58 -6.43
CA VAL A 26 6.75 23.17 -6.39
C VAL A 26 6.90 21.76 -5.81
N ALA A 27 6.14 21.39 -4.78
CA ALA A 27 6.16 20.04 -4.21
C ALA A 27 5.66 18.99 -5.22
N LEU A 28 4.61 19.30 -6.00
CA LEU A 28 4.11 18.42 -7.06
C LEU A 28 5.08 18.30 -8.24
N LEU A 29 5.75 19.39 -8.63
CA LEU A 29 6.78 19.37 -9.67
C LEU A 29 8.03 18.60 -9.21
N VAL A 30 8.46 18.77 -7.97
CA VAL A 30 9.59 18.04 -7.37
C VAL A 30 9.25 16.57 -7.22
N ALA A 31 8.04 16.21 -6.76
CA ALA A 31 7.58 14.82 -6.69
C ALA A 31 7.48 14.17 -8.08
N GLY A 32 6.97 14.90 -9.07
CA GLY A 32 6.93 14.45 -10.47
C GLY A 32 8.32 14.23 -11.06
N TRP A 33 9.26 15.12 -10.76
CA TRP A 33 10.64 15.03 -11.27
C TRP A 33 11.48 13.97 -10.54
N LEU A 34 11.29 13.78 -9.23
CA LEU A 34 11.89 12.67 -8.48
C LEU A 34 11.33 11.30 -8.92
N ARG A 35 10.04 11.22 -9.30
CA ARG A 35 9.45 9.99 -9.83
C ARG A 35 10.09 9.56 -11.17
N THR A 36 10.61 10.50 -11.96
CA THR A 36 11.36 10.18 -13.19
C THR A 36 12.82 9.80 -12.95
N ARG A 37 13.32 9.93 -11.72
CA ARG A 37 14.72 9.65 -11.33
C ARG A 37 14.89 8.54 -10.30
N ALA A 38 13.79 7.97 -9.80
CA ALA A 38 13.87 6.78 -8.98
C ALA A 38 14.55 5.69 -9.83
N PRO A 39 15.68 5.11 -9.40
CA PRO A 39 16.25 3.98 -10.10
C PRO A 39 15.15 2.91 -10.21
N SER A 40 14.85 2.47 -11.42
CA SER A 40 13.95 1.35 -11.66
C SER A 40 14.42 0.20 -10.77
N ALA A 41 13.53 -0.37 -9.95
CA ALA A 41 13.86 -1.51 -9.12
C ALA A 41 14.57 -2.55 -9.98
N THR A 42 15.77 -2.96 -9.58
CA THR A 42 16.51 -3.97 -10.34
C THR A 42 15.78 -5.30 -10.22
N SER A 43 16.03 -6.23 -11.14
CA SER A 43 15.50 -7.60 -11.04
C SER A 43 15.87 -8.27 -9.70
N ALA A 44 17.03 -7.95 -9.13
CA ALA A 44 17.43 -8.41 -7.80
C ALA A 44 16.55 -7.81 -6.67
N ASP A 45 16.18 -6.54 -6.77
CA ASP A 45 15.29 -5.88 -5.80
C ASP A 45 13.87 -6.45 -5.84
N VAL A 46 13.39 -6.78 -7.06
CA VAL A 46 12.11 -7.47 -7.26
C VAL A 46 12.14 -8.83 -6.58
N ALA A 47 13.20 -9.62 -6.81
CA ALA A 47 13.31 -10.96 -6.26
C ALA A 47 13.40 -10.97 -4.73
N ALA A 48 14.20 -10.06 -4.16
CA ALA A 48 14.34 -9.92 -2.71
C ALA A 48 13.01 -9.50 -2.07
N THR A 49 12.34 -8.50 -2.64
CA THR A 49 11.06 -7.99 -2.12
C THR A 49 9.95 -9.03 -2.25
N ALA A 50 9.85 -9.73 -3.39
CA ALA A 50 8.88 -10.79 -3.59
C ALA A 50 9.07 -11.95 -2.58
N SER A 51 10.33 -12.31 -2.29
CA SER A 51 10.65 -13.30 -1.25
C SER A 51 10.23 -12.85 0.14
N GLN A 52 10.47 -11.58 0.48
CA GLN A 52 10.04 -11.01 1.75
C GLN A 52 8.51 -11.04 1.90
N ILE A 53 7.78 -10.60 0.87
CA ILE A 53 6.31 -10.63 0.86
C ILE A 53 5.81 -12.07 1.06
N ALA A 54 6.39 -13.04 0.35
CA ALA A 54 5.99 -14.44 0.48
C ALA A 54 6.18 -14.97 1.91
N ALA A 55 7.27 -14.56 2.59
CA ALA A 55 7.52 -14.92 3.99
C ALA A 55 6.54 -14.22 4.96
N GLU A 56 6.22 -12.95 4.74
CA GLU A 56 5.22 -12.22 5.55
C GLU A 56 3.83 -12.86 5.43
N LEU A 57 3.44 -13.28 4.23
CA LEU A 57 2.18 -13.98 3.98
C LEU A 57 2.14 -15.37 4.63
N ASP A 58 3.31 -16.02 4.79
CA ASP A 58 3.42 -17.30 5.50
C ASP A 58 3.05 -17.15 6.98
N VAL A 59 3.58 -16.11 7.62
CA VAL A 59 3.25 -15.75 9.02
C VAL A 59 1.76 -15.44 9.16
N LEU A 60 1.17 -14.74 8.17
CA LEU A 60 -0.27 -14.47 8.16
C LEU A 60 -1.08 -15.77 8.20
N ALA A 61 -0.79 -16.71 7.30
CA ALA A 61 -1.56 -17.95 7.17
C ALA A 61 -1.37 -18.91 8.35
N ILE A 62 -0.16 -18.96 8.91
CA ILE A 62 0.19 -19.92 9.97
C ILE A 62 -0.18 -19.39 11.36
N SER A 63 -0.09 -18.07 11.59
CA SER A 63 -0.14 -17.53 12.96
C SER A 63 -1.20 -16.47 13.20
N LEU A 64 -1.64 -15.72 12.18
CA LEU A 64 -2.51 -14.55 12.39
C LEU A 64 -3.94 -14.75 11.91
N TYR A 65 -4.16 -15.60 10.91
CA TYR A 65 -5.48 -15.87 10.35
C TYR A 65 -5.78 -17.38 10.37
N THR A 66 -6.09 -17.88 11.55
CA THR A 66 -6.38 -19.31 11.82
C THR A 66 -7.85 -19.54 12.11
N GLU A 67 -8.28 -20.82 12.17
CA GLU A 67 -9.63 -21.20 12.61
C GLU A 67 -9.92 -20.81 14.07
N GLU A 68 -8.88 -20.61 14.88
CA GLU A 68 -9.03 -20.09 16.25
C GLU A 68 -9.22 -18.57 16.26
N THR A 69 -8.85 -17.88 15.19
CA THR A 69 -9.00 -16.42 15.06
C THR A 69 -10.37 -16.05 14.53
N ILE A 70 -10.88 -16.82 13.56
CA ILE A 70 -12.19 -16.65 12.93
C ILE A 70 -13.00 -17.94 13.07
N GLN A 71 -14.14 -17.86 13.76
CA GLN A 71 -15.09 -18.97 13.88
C GLN A 71 -16.46 -18.53 13.37
N ASP A 72 -17.00 -19.23 12.37
CA ASP A 72 -18.31 -18.95 11.77
C ASP A 72 -18.50 -17.47 11.38
N GLY A 73 -17.46 -16.84 10.83
CA GLY A 73 -17.44 -15.42 10.44
C GLY A 73 -17.36 -14.42 11.59
N GLN A 74 -17.20 -14.90 12.83
CA GLN A 74 -16.95 -14.08 14.02
C GLN A 74 -15.47 -14.03 14.33
N VAL A 75 -14.99 -12.84 14.68
CA VAL A 75 -13.61 -12.63 15.16
C VAL A 75 -13.56 -13.03 16.63
N VAL A 76 -12.88 -14.14 16.93
CA VAL A 76 -12.69 -14.65 18.30
C VAL A 76 -11.44 -14.04 18.93
N GLN A 77 -10.39 -13.84 18.13
CA GLN A 77 -9.12 -13.26 18.55
C GLN A 77 -8.88 -11.94 17.81
N ALA A 78 -9.33 -10.83 18.41
CA ALA A 78 -9.35 -9.52 17.76
C ALA A 78 -7.95 -8.99 17.44
N SER A 79 -6.98 -9.18 18.34
CA SER A 79 -5.62 -8.69 18.17
C SER A 79 -4.92 -9.38 16.99
N GLU A 80 -5.10 -10.70 16.88
CA GLU A 80 -4.56 -11.57 15.83
C GLU A 80 -5.20 -11.22 14.48
N TYR A 81 -6.52 -11.02 14.46
CA TYR A 81 -7.22 -10.58 13.25
C TYR A 81 -6.78 -9.18 12.79
N GLU A 82 -6.61 -8.22 13.69
CA GLU A 82 -6.05 -6.91 13.35
C GLU A 82 -4.61 -7.01 12.84
N ALA A 83 -3.79 -7.87 13.45
CA ALA A 83 -2.44 -8.14 12.99
C ALA A 83 -2.43 -8.75 11.57
N ALA A 84 -3.37 -9.66 11.27
CA ALA A 84 -3.55 -10.23 9.94
C ALA A 84 -3.92 -9.14 8.92
N ARG A 85 -4.91 -8.28 9.21
CA ARG A 85 -5.29 -7.15 8.33
C ARG A 85 -4.11 -6.23 8.04
N ASN A 86 -3.35 -5.89 9.09
CA ASN A 86 -2.16 -5.06 8.96
C ASN A 86 -1.06 -5.75 8.13
N ALA A 87 -0.90 -7.06 8.25
CA ALA A 87 0.03 -7.83 7.44
C ALA A 87 -0.36 -7.84 5.95
N VAL A 88 -1.64 -8.04 5.61
CA VAL A 88 -2.12 -7.92 4.22
C VAL A 88 -1.82 -6.53 3.65
N ALA A 89 -2.14 -5.48 4.41
CA ALA A 89 -1.92 -4.10 3.97
C ALA A 89 -0.43 -3.79 3.72
N ARG A 90 0.47 -4.28 4.60
CA ARG A 90 1.92 -4.13 4.41
C ARG A 90 2.42 -4.91 3.21
N ALA A 91 2.01 -6.17 3.06
CA ALA A 91 2.38 -7.01 1.92
C ALA A 91 1.96 -6.35 0.59
N ARG A 92 0.74 -5.78 0.53
CA ARG A 92 0.26 -5.01 -0.62
C ARG A 92 1.11 -3.77 -0.87
N ALA A 93 1.43 -2.99 0.17
CA ALA A 93 2.28 -1.81 0.03
C ALA A 93 3.68 -2.17 -0.50
N ASN A 94 4.29 -3.26 -0.01
CA ASN A 94 5.58 -3.75 -0.51
C ASN A 94 5.48 -4.17 -1.99
N TRP A 95 4.40 -4.84 -2.38
CA TRP A 95 4.15 -5.19 -3.77
C TRP A 95 4.03 -3.95 -4.68
N GLU A 96 3.35 -2.89 -4.23
CA GLU A 96 3.25 -1.62 -4.98
C GLU A 96 4.61 -0.99 -5.33
N HIS A 97 5.64 -1.25 -4.52
CA HIS A 97 6.99 -0.72 -4.79
C HIS A 97 7.68 -1.42 -5.97
N ILE A 98 7.38 -2.70 -6.20
CA ILE A 98 8.06 -3.52 -7.21
C ILE A 98 7.20 -3.84 -8.43
N ARG A 99 5.87 -3.75 -8.34
CA ARG A 99 4.95 -4.08 -9.44
C ARG A 99 5.22 -3.33 -10.74
N GLY A 100 5.90 -2.19 -10.69
CA GLY A 100 6.23 -1.37 -11.87
C GLY A 100 7.22 -2.04 -12.83
N THR A 101 8.00 -3.01 -12.34
CA THR A 101 9.04 -3.71 -13.09
C THR A 101 8.68 -5.16 -13.43
N VAL A 102 7.50 -5.62 -13.00
CA VAL A 102 6.92 -6.93 -13.34
C VAL A 102 6.11 -6.83 -14.64
N SER A 103 6.05 -7.92 -15.41
CA SER A 103 5.25 -7.97 -16.65
C SER A 103 3.78 -7.63 -16.39
N PRO A 104 3.06 -7.00 -17.33
CA PRO A 104 1.68 -6.58 -17.13
C PRO A 104 0.75 -7.72 -16.73
N ASP A 105 0.92 -8.91 -17.34
CA ASP A 105 0.06 -10.08 -17.11
C ASP A 105 0.27 -10.66 -15.70
N GLU A 106 1.53 -10.85 -15.30
CA GLU A 106 1.83 -11.37 -13.95
C GLU A 106 1.46 -10.36 -12.87
N ARG A 107 1.68 -9.07 -13.15
CA ARG A 107 1.25 -8.00 -12.26
C ARG A 107 -0.26 -8.02 -12.04
N ALA A 108 -1.05 -8.15 -13.10
CA ALA A 108 -2.51 -8.19 -13.00
C ALA A 108 -2.99 -9.40 -12.20
N ALA A 109 -2.35 -10.57 -12.38
CA ALA A 109 -2.68 -11.77 -11.62
C ALA A 109 -2.38 -11.62 -10.11
N ILE A 110 -1.21 -11.07 -9.76
CA ILE A 110 -0.84 -10.81 -8.36
C ILE A 110 -1.70 -9.72 -7.74
N ASP A 111 -2.03 -8.67 -8.49
CA ASP A 111 -2.96 -7.63 -8.04
C ASP A 111 -4.33 -8.20 -7.68
N ASP A 112 -4.89 -9.04 -8.54
CA ASP A 112 -6.19 -9.66 -8.30
C ASP A 112 -6.17 -10.56 -7.06
N LEU A 113 -5.09 -11.32 -6.85
CA LEU A 113 -4.93 -12.15 -5.65
C LEU A 113 -4.84 -11.31 -4.37
N PHE A 114 -4.12 -10.18 -4.38
CA PHE A 114 -4.11 -9.25 -3.25
C PHE A 114 -5.49 -8.67 -2.97
N ASP A 115 -6.24 -8.31 -4.02
CA ASP A 115 -7.58 -7.78 -3.88
C ASP A 115 -8.57 -8.84 -3.37
N GLN A 116 -8.45 -10.09 -3.84
CA GLN A 116 -9.18 -11.25 -3.31
C GLN A 116 -8.85 -11.49 -1.83
N LEU A 117 -7.56 -11.47 -1.46
CA LEU A 117 -7.11 -11.67 -0.09
C LEU A 117 -7.68 -10.58 0.84
N ALA A 118 -7.59 -9.31 0.45
CA ALA A 118 -8.13 -8.20 1.22
C ALA A 118 -9.64 -8.34 1.43
N ARG A 119 -10.40 -8.68 0.37
CA ARG A 119 -11.83 -8.92 0.45
C ARG A 119 -12.17 -10.08 1.38
N ALA A 120 -11.49 -11.21 1.25
CA ALA A 120 -11.72 -12.39 2.07
C ALA A 120 -11.48 -12.11 3.56
N VAL A 121 -10.40 -11.39 3.89
CA VAL A 121 -10.10 -10.98 5.27
C VAL A 121 -11.15 -10.00 5.80
N ASP A 122 -11.53 -8.99 5.02
CA ASP A 122 -12.53 -7.98 5.44
C ASP A 122 -13.94 -8.59 5.60
N SER A 123 -14.31 -9.55 4.75
CA SER A 123 -15.57 -10.30 4.85
C SER A 123 -15.52 -11.43 5.88
N ARG A 124 -14.37 -11.62 6.56
CA ARG A 124 -14.16 -12.66 7.58
C ARG A 124 -14.42 -14.05 7.03
N ALA A 125 -13.94 -14.29 5.81
CA ALA A 125 -14.02 -15.58 5.15
C ALA A 125 -13.36 -16.67 6.01
N PRO A 126 -13.77 -17.95 5.83
CA PRO A 126 -13.13 -19.08 6.52
C PRO A 126 -11.62 -19.10 6.31
N ALA A 127 -10.87 -19.56 7.33
CA ALA A 127 -9.41 -19.60 7.28
C ALA A 127 -8.89 -20.40 6.06
N ALA A 128 -9.54 -21.51 5.71
CA ALA A 128 -9.19 -22.31 4.54
C ALA A 128 -9.25 -21.54 3.21
N GLU A 129 -10.21 -20.62 3.05
CA GLU A 129 -10.33 -19.79 1.85
C GLU A 129 -9.16 -18.79 1.77
N VAL A 130 -8.88 -18.10 2.88
CA VAL A 130 -7.75 -17.16 3.00
C VAL A 130 -6.42 -17.87 2.75
N GLN A 131 -6.23 -19.07 3.31
CA GLN A 131 -5.03 -19.88 3.12
C GLN A 131 -4.84 -20.31 1.65
N GLY A 132 -5.93 -20.64 0.95
CA GLY A 132 -5.88 -20.97 -0.48
C GLY A 132 -5.38 -19.79 -1.33
N ILE A 133 -5.90 -18.58 -1.06
CA ILE A 133 -5.47 -17.36 -1.75
C ILE A 133 -4.00 -17.05 -1.43
N VAL A 134 -3.60 -17.16 -0.15
CA VAL A 134 -2.22 -16.95 0.28
C VAL A 134 -1.26 -17.93 -0.39
N ALA A 135 -1.60 -19.21 -0.49
CA ALA A 135 -0.75 -20.22 -1.11
C ALA A 135 -0.49 -19.94 -2.61
N GLU A 136 -1.53 -19.54 -3.34
CA GLU A 136 -1.39 -19.13 -4.75
C GLU A 136 -0.53 -17.87 -4.89
N LEU A 137 -0.78 -16.86 -4.04
CA LEU A 137 -0.02 -15.61 -4.02
C LEU A 137 1.47 -15.87 -3.71
N GLN A 138 1.77 -16.70 -2.71
CA GLN A 138 3.13 -17.12 -2.39
C GLN A 138 3.80 -17.87 -3.55
N THR A 139 3.07 -18.74 -4.25
CA THR A 139 3.60 -19.50 -5.38
C THR A 139 4.10 -18.56 -6.48
N ARG A 140 3.28 -17.56 -6.84
CA ARG A 140 3.63 -16.55 -7.84
C ARG A 140 4.78 -15.66 -7.40
N LEU A 141 4.76 -15.19 -6.15
CA LEU A 141 5.85 -14.37 -5.61
C LEU A 141 7.18 -15.11 -5.57
N ARG A 142 7.19 -16.41 -5.22
CA ARG A 142 8.40 -17.25 -5.27
C ARG A 142 8.86 -17.48 -6.72
N SER A 143 7.94 -17.64 -7.67
CA SER A 143 8.29 -17.74 -9.09
C SER A 143 8.96 -16.47 -9.60
N LEU A 144 8.44 -15.29 -9.22
CA LEU A 144 9.07 -14.00 -9.51
C LEU A 144 10.46 -13.89 -8.87
N ALA A 145 10.62 -14.36 -7.63
CA ALA A 145 11.91 -14.34 -6.95
C ALA A 145 12.96 -15.27 -7.58
N ALA A 146 12.53 -16.35 -8.22
CA ALA A 146 13.40 -17.29 -8.91
C ALA A 146 13.66 -16.93 -10.38
N ALA A 147 12.95 -15.95 -10.94
CA ALA A 147 13.13 -15.55 -12.32
C ALA A 147 14.54 -14.94 -12.52
N PRO A 148 15.30 -15.37 -13.53
CA PRO A 148 16.62 -14.81 -13.79
C PRO A 148 16.51 -13.32 -14.13
N ALA A 149 17.47 -12.53 -13.66
CA ALA A 149 17.67 -11.16 -14.08
C ALA A 149 17.91 -11.13 -15.61
N GLY A 150 16.86 -10.84 -16.37
CA GLY A 150 16.93 -10.65 -17.82
C GLY A 150 17.65 -9.37 -18.20
#